data_AF-A0A357IVZ9-F1
#
_entry.id   AF-A0A357IVZ9-F1
#
_cell.length_a   1.000
_cell.length_b   1.000
_cell.length_c   1.000
_cell.angle_alpha   90.00
_cell.angle_beta   90.00
_cell.angle_gamma   90.00
#
_symmetry.space_group_name_H-M   'P 1'
#
loop_
_entity.id
_entity.type
_entity.pdbx_description
1 polymer ?
#
loop_
_entity_poly.entity_id
_entity_poly.type
_entity_poly.pdbx_seq_one_letter_code
_entity_poly.pdbx_strand_id
1 'polypeptide(L)'
;MEDVQKVWKSYSGKVAWPTVALFLLCVCGFAGMSVAYAAGVVPLWAALISNCLVGYMAFTPLHEASHSNIGTRKGSFRWLDGVIGWISGALLFA
;
A
#
# COMPACT_ATOMS: atom_id res chain seq x y z
N MET A 1 16.15 14.05 26.57
CA MET A 1 15.66 13.94 25.16
C MET A 1 16.50 12.99 24.32
N GLU A 2 17.82 12.91 24.53
CA GLU A 2 18.67 11.94 23.82
C GLU A 2 18.23 10.48 23.99
N ASP A 3 17.82 10.07 25.19
CA ASP A 3 17.37 8.70 25.45
C ASP A 3 16.14 8.33 24.61
N VAL A 4 15.18 9.25 24.51
CA VAL A 4 13.96 9.09 23.69
C VAL A 4 14.31 8.97 22.20
N GLN A 5 15.26 9.78 21.73
CA GLN A 5 15.73 9.69 20.34
C GLN A 5 16.44 8.37 20.06
N LYS A 6 17.19 7.84 21.03
CA LYS A 6 17.91 6.57 20.90
C LYS A 6 16.94 5.39 20.77
N VAL A 7 15.88 5.38 21.59
CA VAL A 7 14.80 4.37 21.53
C VAL A 7 14.02 4.48 20.23
N TRP A 8 13.64 5.67 19.78
CA TRP A 8 12.93 5.81 18.49
C TRP A 8 13.78 5.33 17.30
N LYS A 9 15.08 5.64 17.30
CA LYS A 9 15.99 5.19 16.24
C LYS A 9 16.18 3.68 16.19
N SER A 10 16.04 2.95 17.30
CA SER A 10 16.17 1.48 17.27
C SER A 10 14.99 0.79 16.56
N TYR A 11 13.84 1.47 16.47
CA TYR A 11 12.63 0.94 15.81
C TYR A 11 12.34 1.60 14.45
N SER A 12 13.03 2.69 14.09
CA SER A 12 12.88 3.39 12.82
C SER A 12 14.04 3.08 11.86
N GLY A 13 13.79 3.20 10.55
CA GLY A 13 14.83 3.05 9.53
C GLY A 13 14.96 1.64 8.92
N LYS A 14 14.05 0.72 9.25
CA LYS A 14 13.88 -0.55 8.54
C LYS A 14 12.80 -0.40 7.47
N VAL A 15 12.90 -1.21 6.42
CA VAL A 15 11.87 -1.25 5.38
C VAL A 15 10.57 -1.81 5.97
N ALA A 16 9.45 -1.13 5.72
CA ALA A 16 8.13 -1.57 6.19
C ALA A 16 7.56 -2.69 5.29
N TRP A 17 8.16 -3.88 5.33
CA TRP A 17 7.72 -5.03 4.54
C TRP A 17 6.24 -5.40 4.70
N PRO A 18 5.62 -5.29 5.89
CA PRO A 18 4.17 -5.51 6.01
C PRO A 18 3.36 -4.56 5.12
N THR A 19 3.77 -3.30 5.01
CA THR A 19 3.12 -2.31 4.14
C THR A 19 3.33 -2.64 2.66
N VAL A 20 4.52 -3.14 2.29
CA VAL A 20 4.79 -3.63 0.92
C VAL A 20 3.90 -4.82 0.57
N ALA A 21 3.72 -5.77 1.50
CA ALA A 21 2.84 -6.91 1.30
C ALA A 21 1.36 -6.50 1.18
N LEU A 22 0.91 -5.56 2.02
CA LEU A 22 -0.44 -4.98 1.93
C LEU A 22 -0.67 -4.29 0.58
N PHE A 23 0.31 -3.52 0.11
CA PHE A 23 0.27 -2.90 -1.22
C PHE A 23 0.07 -3.94 -2.33
N LEU A 24 0.89 -5.01 -2.34
CA LEU A 24 0.76 -6.08 -3.33
C LEU A 24 -0.59 -6.78 -3.25
N LEU A 25 -1.10 -7.04 -2.03
CA LEU A 25 -2.42 -7.61 -1.82
C LEU A 25 -3.51 -6.71 -2.42
N CYS A 26 -3.42 -5.39 -2.25
CA CYS A 26 -4.39 -4.46 -2.81
C CYS A 26 -4.36 -4.45 -4.34
N VAL A 27 -3.18 -4.37 -4.95
CA VAL A 27 -3.04 -4.38 -6.42
C VAL A 27 -3.57 -5.68 -7.01
N CYS A 28 -3.15 -6.82 -6.45
CA CYS A 28 -3.61 -8.13 -6.91
C CYS A 28 -5.11 -8.34 -6.67
N GLY A 29 -5.64 -7.87 -5.53
CA GLY A 29 -7.05 -7.98 -5.20
C GLY A 29 -7.93 -7.18 -6.16
N PHE A 30 -7.57 -5.92 -6.43
CA PHE A 30 -8.31 -5.06 -7.35
C PHE A 30 -8.29 -5.61 -8.78
N ALA A 31 -7.10 -5.99 -9.28
CA ALA A 31 -6.95 -6.56 -10.61
C ALA A 31 -7.69 -7.90 -10.72
N GLY A 32 -7.57 -8.77 -9.70
CA GLY A 32 -8.22 -10.07 -9.67
C GLY A 32 -9.74 -9.99 -9.72
N MET A 33 -10.36 -9.14 -8.91
CA MET A 33 -11.82 -8.96 -8.93
C MET A 33 -12.31 -8.30 -10.22
N SER A 34 -11.55 -7.34 -10.76
CA SER A 34 -11.88 -6.69 -12.03
C SER A 34 -11.83 -7.68 -13.21
N VAL A 35 -10.80 -8.53 -13.26
CA VAL A 35 -10.66 -9.58 -14.27
C VAL A 35 -11.74 -10.66 -14.08
N ALA A 36 -12.02 -11.07 -12.84
CA ALA A 36 -13.05 -12.06 -12.56
C ALA A 36 -14.44 -11.58 -13.01
N TYR A 37 -14.76 -10.30 -12.83
CA TYR A 37 -15.98 -9.70 -13.35
C TYR A 37 -15.99 -9.68 -14.88
N ALA A 38 -14.90 -9.20 -15.50
CA ALA A 38 -14.77 -9.15 -16.96
C ALA A 38 -14.89 -10.55 -17.62
N ALA A 39 -14.43 -11.60 -16.94
CA ALA A 39 -14.55 -12.98 -17.36
C ALA A 39 -15.93 -13.62 -17.05
N GLY A 40 -16.84 -12.90 -16.39
CA GLY A 40 -18.16 -13.41 -16.01
C GLY A 40 -18.16 -14.39 -14.84
N VAL A 41 -17.06 -14.50 -14.10
CA VAL A 41 -16.91 -15.42 -12.95
C VAL A 41 -17.63 -14.91 -11.71
N VAL A 42 -17.64 -13.59 -11.50
CA VAL A 42 -18.33 -12.94 -10.37
C VAL A 42 -19.31 -11.87 -10.88
N PRO A 43 -20.44 -11.65 -10.19
CA PRO A 43 -21.37 -10.59 -10.53
C PRO A 43 -20.80 -9.21 -10.20
N LEU A 44 -21.28 -8.17 -10.90
CA LEU A 44 -20.81 -6.80 -10.75
C LEU A 44 -20.82 -6.32 -9.28
N TRP A 45 -21.88 -6.59 -8.54
CA TRP A 45 -22.00 -6.12 -7.15
C TRP A 45 -20.92 -6.69 -6.23
N ALA A 46 -20.49 -7.94 -6.46
CA ALA A 46 -19.45 -8.57 -5.67
C ALA A 46 -18.09 -7.94 -5.97
N ALA A 47 -17.78 -7.74 -7.27
CA ALA A 47 -16.57 -7.03 -7.68
C ALA A 47 -16.52 -5.60 -7.15
N LEU A 48 -17.64 -4.87 -7.17
CA LEU A 48 -17.73 -3.52 -6.63
C LEU A 48 -17.45 -3.48 -5.12
N ILE A 49 -18.13 -4.30 -4.32
CA ILE A 49 -17.93 -4.31 -2.86
C ILE A 49 -16.46 -4.68 -2.54
N SER A 50 -15.92 -5.71 -3.19
CA SER A 50 -14.53 -6.10 -2.97
C SER A 50 -13.56 -4.99 -3.36
N ASN A 51 -13.75 -4.34 -4.51
CA ASN A 51 -12.87 -3.25 -4.94
C ASN A 51 -13.00 -2.01 -4.04
N CYS A 52 -14.18 -1.71 -3.48
CA CYS A 52 -14.34 -0.66 -2.47
C CYS A 52 -13.52 -0.96 -1.20
N LEU A 53 -13.56 -2.20 -0.71
CA LEU A 53 -12.77 -2.62 0.45
C LEU A 53 -11.26 -2.55 0.16
N VAL A 54 -10.86 -2.97 -1.05
CA VAL A 54 -9.46 -2.87 -1.50
C VAL A 54 -9.02 -1.41 -1.61
N GLY A 55 -9.85 -0.52 -2.15
CA GLY A 55 -9.59 0.92 -2.20
C GLY A 55 -9.40 1.52 -0.81
N TYR A 56 -10.23 1.14 0.17
CA TYR A 56 -10.05 1.53 1.57
C TYR A 56 -8.70 1.06 2.13
N MET A 57 -8.33 -0.22 1.91
CA MET A 57 -7.06 -0.77 2.37
C MET A 57 -5.84 -0.09 1.70
N ALA A 58 -5.96 0.31 0.43
CA ALA A 58 -4.90 0.97 -0.31
C ALA A 58 -4.56 2.38 0.23
N PHE A 59 -5.42 2.97 1.06
CA PHE A 59 -5.12 4.22 1.74
C PHE A 59 -3.91 4.10 2.69
N THR A 60 -3.74 2.95 3.37
CA THR A 60 -2.60 2.74 4.28
C THR A 60 -1.25 2.81 3.56
N PRO A 61 -0.96 2.01 2.50
CA PRO A 61 0.31 2.14 1.79
C PRO A 61 0.51 3.52 1.14
N LEU A 62 -0.55 4.19 0.70
CA LEU A 62 -0.49 5.57 0.21
C LEU A 62 -0.06 6.57 1.30
N HIS A 63 -0.70 6.50 2.46
CA HIS A 63 -0.41 7.37 3.60
C HIS A 63 1.04 7.18 4.08
N GLU A 64 1.47 5.93 4.27
CA GLU A 64 2.82 5.61 4.74
C GLU A 64 3.90 6.04 3.73
N ALA A 65 3.64 5.86 2.44
CA ALA A 65 4.51 6.35 1.37
C ALA A 65 4.66 7.88 1.40
N SER A 66 3.56 8.61 1.65
CA SER A 66 3.56 10.08 1.73
C SER A 66 4.45 10.61 2.87
N HIS A 67 4.59 9.82 3.95
CA HIS A 67 5.48 10.13 5.07
C HIS A 67 6.90 9.56 4.91
N SER A 68 7.21 8.93 3.76
CA SER A 68 8.49 8.24 3.53
C SER A 68 8.81 7.16 4.57
N ASN A 69 7.77 6.47 5.06
CA ASN A 69 7.87 5.48 6.14
C ASN A 69 8.08 4.05 5.62
N ILE A 70 8.08 3.82 4.30
CA ILE A 70 8.25 2.48 3.71
C ILE A 70 9.72 2.20 3.40
N GLY A 71 10.34 3.03 2.55
CA GLY A 71 11.69 2.82 2.02
C GLY A 71 12.82 3.34 2.91
N THR A 72 12.47 4.04 4.00
CA THR A 72 13.37 4.81 4.88
C THR A 72 14.06 5.98 4.16
N ARG A 73 13.98 7.19 4.75
CA ARG A 73 14.44 8.47 4.16
C ARG A 73 15.90 8.50 3.65
N LYS A 74 16.79 7.67 4.18
CA LYS A 74 18.22 7.56 3.81
C LYS A 74 18.63 6.18 3.24
N GLY A 75 17.68 5.27 3.03
CA GLY A 75 17.96 3.89 2.57
C GLY A 75 17.97 3.75 1.04
N SER A 76 18.60 2.67 0.55
CA SER A 76 18.56 2.29 -0.89
C SER A 76 17.15 1.99 -1.40
N PHE A 77 16.17 1.82 -0.50
CA PHE A 77 14.79 1.46 -0.82
C PHE A 77 13.84 2.66 -0.88
N ARG A 78 14.34 3.90 -0.81
CA ARG A 78 13.50 5.12 -0.84
C ARG A 78 12.62 5.25 -2.09
N TRP A 79 12.98 4.57 -3.18
CA TRP A 79 12.17 4.51 -4.39
C TRP A 79 10.82 3.79 -4.17
N LEU A 80 10.73 2.91 -3.17
CA LEU A 80 9.49 2.22 -2.80
C LEU A 80 8.38 3.21 -2.43
N ASP A 81 8.71 4.25 -1.67
CA ASP A 81 7.72 5.27 -1.27
C ASP A 81 7.10 5.95 -2.49
N GLY A 82 7.91 6.28 -3.51
CA GLY A 82 7.41 6.86 -4.76
C GLY A 82 6.51 5.89 -5.52
N VAL A 83 6.98 4.67 -5.79
CA VAL A 83 6.24 3.67 -6.59
C VAL A 83 4.94 3.27 -5.89
N ILE A 84 5.01 2.93 -4.60
CA ILE A 84 3.84 2.50 -3.82
C ILE A 84 2.86 3.66 -3.68
N GLY A 85 3.34 4.88 -3.44
CA GLY A 85 2.48 6.06 -3.33
C GLY A 85 1.70 6.32 -4.62
N TRP A 86 2.39 6.38 -5.77
CA TRP A 86 1.73 6.64 -7.06
C TRP A 86 0.72 5.55 -7.44
N ILE A 87 1.09 4.27 -7.31
CA ILE A 87 0.20 3.16 -7.69
C ILE A 87 -0.99 3.08 -6.72
N SER A 88 -0.78 3.23 -5.41
CA SER A 88 -1.88 3.21 -4.43
C SER A 88 -2.84 4.39 -4.64
N GLY A 89 -2.31 5.57 -4.98
CA GLY A 89 -3.12 6.73 -5.33
C GLY A 89 -3.93 6.48 -6.60
N ALA A 90 -3.32 5.96 -7.66
CA ALA A 90 -4.02 5.59 -8.89
C ALA A 90 -5.14 4.57 -8.64
N LEU A 91 -4.88 3.54 -7.82
CA LEU A 91 -5.87 2.53 -7.46
C LEU A 91 -7.07 3.14 -6.73
N LEU A 92 -6.83 4.09 -5.82
CA LEU A 92 -7.88 4.73 -5.03
C LEU A 92 -8.84 5.59 -5.89
N PHE A 93 -8.38 6.08 -7.05
CA PHE A 93 -9.16 6.91 -7.97
C PHE A 93 -9.57 6.19 -9.27
N ALA A 94 -9.28 4.90 -9.42
CA ALA A 94 -9.65 4.08 -10.57
C ALA A 94 -11.08 3.53 -10.45
#